data_AF-A0A2V7W069-F1
#
_entry.id   AF-A0A2V7W069-F1
#
_cell.length_a   1.000
_cell.length_b   1.000
_cell.length_c   1.000
_cell.angle_alpha   90.00
_cell.angle_beta   90.00
_cell.angle_gamma   90.00
#
_symmetry.space_group_name_H-M   'P 1'
#
loop_
_entity.id
_entity.type
_entity.pdbx_description
1 polymer ?
#
loop_
_entity_poly.entity_id
_entity_poly.type
_entity_poly.pdbx_seq_one_letter_code
_entity_poly.pdbx_strand_id
1 'polypeptide(L)'
;MLSVSFLDSILGAAFGAAVLIAIIGVYWLVRRAEGMGQGDVKMLAMIGAVLGWRAIPAVLLLASISGALVGVPLALRSGRGMQLPLPFGVFLGIAFLAVLFFGPTLSAWYLSLMLR
;
A
#
# COMPACT_ATOMS: atom_id res chain seq x y z
N MET A 1 -6.17 -11.05 17.85
CA MET A 1 -6.40 -10.91 16.40
C MET A 1 -7.74 -10.25 16.02
N LEU A 2 -8.57 -9.70 16.94
CA LEU A 2 -9.78 -8.92 16.57
C LEU A 2 -10.11 -7.74 17.51
N SER A 3 -9.17 -7.26 18.33
CA SER A 3 -9.38 -6.02 19.10
C SER A 3 -8.85 -4.81 18.33
N VAL A 4 -9.10 -4.74 17.02
CA VAL A 4 -9.05 -3.46 16.33
C VAL A 4 -10.31 -2.77 16.81
N SER A 5 -10.16 -1.77 17.68
CA SER A 5 -11.32 -1.00 18.13
C SER A 5 -12.06 -0.48 16.90
N PHE A 6 -13.38 -0.31 16.98
CA PHE A 6 -14.15 0.32 15.90
C PHE A 6 -13.50 1.65 15.47
N LEU A 7 -12.92 2.38 16.44
CA LEU A 7 -12.10 3.56 16.21
C LEU A 7 -10.84 3.29 15.38
N ASP A 8 -10.09 2.22 15.65
CA ASP A 8 -8.88 1.88 14.88
C ASP A 8 -9.21 1.49 13.44
N SER A 9 -10.38 0.89 13.21
CA SER A 9 -10.85 0.56 11.86
C SER A 9 -11.21 1.81 11.07
N ILE A 10 -11.91 2.76 11.70
CA ILE A 10 -12.23 4.07 11.10
C ILE A 10 -10.95 4.87 10.84
N LEU A 11 -10.06 4.93 11.82
CA LEU A 11 -8.77 5.61 11.69
C LEU A 11 -7.91 4.95 10.61
N GLY A 12 -7.91 3.63 10.52
CA GLY A 12 -7.25 2.90 9.45
C GLY A 12 -7.81 3.23 8.07
N ALA A 13 -9.14 3.26 7.92
CA ALA A 13 -9.77 3.64 6.67
C ALA A 13 -9.45 5.09 6.26
N ALA A 14 -9.58 6.02 7.20
CA ALA A 14 -9.31 7.43 7.00
C ALA A 14 -7.83 7.67 6.66
N PHE A 15 -6.91 7.05 7.42
CA PHE A 15 -5.47 7.17 7.18
C PHE A 15 -5.07 6.54 5.85
N GLY A 16 -5.64 5.38 5.49
CA GLY A 16 -5.38 4.72 4.22
C GLY A 16 -5.80 5.58 3.03
N ALA A 17 -7.00 6.16 3.08
CA ALA A 17 -7.46 7.10 2.08
C ALA A 17 -6.58 8.37 2.05
N ALA A 18 -6.30 8.97 3.21
CA ALA A 18 -5.56 10.23 3.32
C ALA A 18 -4.13 10.11 2.78
N VAL A 19 -3.43 9.00 3.05
CA VAL A 19 -2.06 8.78 2.58
C VAL A 19 -2.00 8.76 1.05
N LEU A 20 -2.87 7.98 0.39
CA LEU A 20 -2.87 7.94 -1.08
C LEU A 20 -3.37 9.24 -1.70
N ILE A 21 -4.37 9.90 -1.10
CA ILE A 21 -4.83 11.22 -1.57
C ILE A 21 -3.70 12.24 -1.48
N ALA A 22 -2.92 12.23 -0.40
CA ALA A 22 -1.76 13.11 -0.25
C ALA A 22 -0.69 12.83 -1.33
N ILE A 23 -0.40 11.55 -1.60
CA ILE A 23 0.54 11.15 -2.66
C ILE A 23 0.04 11.61 -4.04
N ILE A 24 -1.25 11.40 -4.33
CA ILE A 24 -1.88 11.85 -5.59
C ILE A 24 -1.79 13.37 -5.73
N GLY A 25 -2.08 14.12 -4.66
CA GLY A 25 -2.02 15.59 -4.66
C GLY A 25 -0.60 16.12 -4.90
N VAL A 26 0.40 15.54 -4.21
CA VAL A 26 1.82 15.90 -4.42
C VAL A 26 2.27 15.54 -5.83
N TYR A 27 1.91 14.35 -6.33
CA TYR A 27 2.23 13.94 -7.69
C TYR A 27 1.60 14.85 -8.73
N TRP A 28 0.32 15.21 -8.55
CA TRP A 28 -0.39 16.13 -9.42
C TRP A 28 0.25 17.52 -9.43
N LEU A 29 0.69 18.03 -8.27
CA LEU A 29 1.36 19.32 -8.18
C LEU A 29 2.69 19.35 -8.96
N VAL A 30 3.45 18.25 -8.92
CA VAL A 30 4.78 18.15 -9.55
C VAL A 30 4.69 17.80 -11.04
N ARG A 31 3.84 16.84 -11.41
CA ARG A 31 3.76 16.29 -12.77
C ARG A 31 2.59 16.83 -13.60
N ARG A 32 1.61 17.49 -12.98
CA ARG A 32 0.34 17.91 -13.60
C ARG A 32 -0.36 16.81 -14.40
N ALA A 33 -0.15 15.57 -14.00
CA ALA A 33 -0.71 14.38 -14.63
C ALA A 33 -1.37 13.51 -13.56
N GLU A 34 -2.45 12.82 -13.93
CA GLU A 34 -3.07 11.81 -13.06
C GLU A 34 -2.12 10.61 -12.95
N GLY A 35 -1.53 10.42 -11.77
CA GLY A 35 -0.51 9.39 -11.53
C GLY A 35 -1.06 8.05 -11.06
N MET A 36 -2.25 8.02 -10.44
CA MET A 36 -2.80 6.82 -9.80
C MET A 36 -4.33 6.82 -9.88
N GLY A 37 -4.94 5.64 -10.06
CA GLY A 37 -6.38 5.50 -10.16
C GLY A 37 -7.08 5.69 -8.81
N GLN A 38 -8.24 6.35 -8.81
CA GLN A 38 -9.05 6.50 -7.60
C GLN A 38 -9.51 5.16 -6.98
N GLY A 39 -9.49 4.08 -7.75
CA GLY A 39 -9.73 2.73 -7.25
C GLY A 39 -8.73 2.29 -6.18
N ASP A 40 -7.45 2.66 -6.35
CA ASP A 40 -6.37 2.26 -5.44
C ASP A 40 -6.54 2.91 -4.06
N VAL A 41 -7.05 4.15 -4.02
CA VAL A 41 -7.41 4.87 -2.78
C VAL A 41 -8.47 4.12 -1.99
N LYS A 42 -9.55 3.69 -2.65
CA LYS A 42 -10.64 2.94 -2.01
C LYS A 42 -10.15 1.58 -1.51
N MET A 43 -9.28 0.93 -2.28
CA MET A 43 -8.73 -0.36 -1.92
C MET A 43 -7.82 -0.25 -0.68
N LEU A 44 -6.93 0.75 -0.62
CA LEU A 44 -6.11 0.96 0.57
C LEU A 44 -6.93 1.41 1.78
N ALA A 45 -8.00 2.17 1.59
CA ALA A 45 -8.93 2.51 2.67
C ALA A 45 -9.59 1.25 3.27
N MET A 46 -10.06 0.32 2.42
CA MET A 46 -10.61 -0.96 2.88
C MET A 46 -9.55 -1.81 3.59
N ILE A 47 -8.32 -1.86 3.05
CA ILE A 47 -7.20 -2.55 3.69
C ILE A 47 -6.88 -1.95 5.06
N GLY A 48 -6.84 -0.62 5.16
CA GLY A 48 -6.65 0.10 6.42
C GLY A 48 -7.77 -0.14 7.41
N ALA A 49 -9.02 -0.28 6.95
CA ALA A 49 -10.15 -0.64 7.81
C ALA A 49 -10.01 -2.04 8.42
N VAL A 50 -9.51 -3.01 7.62
CA VAL A 50 -9.39 -4.41 8.05
C VAL A 50 -8.14 -4.66 8.90
N LEU A 51 -6.99 -4.10 8.50
CA LEU A 51 -5.70 -4.33 9.16
C LEU A 51 -5.36 -3.27 10.22
N GLY A 52 -6.10 -2.16 10.25
CA GLY A 52 -5.77 -0.99 11.04
C GLY A 52 -4.68 -0.11 10.42
N TRP A 53 -4.53 1.10 10.97
CA TRP A 53 -3.63 2.12 10.42
C TRP A 53 -2.14 1.74 10.46
N ARG A 54 -1.72 0.93 11.43
CA ARG A 54 -0.32 0.50 11.61
C ARG A 54 0.20 -0.39 10.48
N ALA A 55 -0.69 -1.10 9.80
CA ALA A 55 -0.33 -2.01 8.70
C ALA A 55 -0.15 -1.28 7.36
N ILE A 56 -0.69 -0.06 7.22
CA ILE A 56 -0.69 0.70 5.96
C ILE A 56 0.72 0.94 5.40
N PRO A 57 1.72 1.37 6.19
CA PRO A 57 3.08 1.56 5.68
C PRO A 57 3.69 0.25 5.14
N ALA A 58 3.46 -0.87 5.81
CA ALA A 58 3.98 -2.17 5.38
C ALA A 58 3.33 -2.62 4.07
N VAL A 59 2.01 -2.46 3.94
CA VAL A 59 1.27 -2.79 2.69
C VAL A 59 1.77 -1.91 1.54
N LEU A 60 1.88 -0.60 1.74
CA LEU A 60 2.36 0.33 0.71
C LEU A 60 3.79 0.01 0.25
N LEU A 61 4.67 -0.33 1.19
CA LEU A 61 6.05 -0.67 0.91
C LEU A 61 6.14 -1.98 0.10
N LEU A 62 5.43 -3.02 0.50
CA LEU A 62 5.38 -4.29 -0.22
C LEU A 62 4.76 -4.13 -1.62
N ALA A 63 3.67 -3.36 -1.74
CA ALA A 63 3.03 -3.06 -3.01
C ALA A 63 3.96 -2.28 -3.95
N SER A 64 4.69 -1.29 -3.42
CA SER A 64 5.64 -0.50 -4.20
C SER A 64 6.85 -1.32 -4.63
N ILE A 65 7.40 -2.18 -3.75
CA ILE A 65 8.53 -3.05 -4.08
C ILE A 65 8.13 -4.05 -5.17
N SER A 66 7.01 -4.77 -4.98
CA SER A 66 6.51 -5.73 -5.98
C SER A 66 6.14 -5.04 -7.29
N GLY A 67 5.49 -3.88 -7.23
CA GLY A 67 5.17 -3.05 -8.39
C GLY A 67 6.40 -2.55 -9.13
N ALA A 68 7.46 -2.15 -8.43
CA ALA A 68 8.72 -1.73 -9.04
C ALA A 68 9.49 -2.92 -9.64
N LEU A 69 9.53 -4.06 -8.96
CA LEU A 69 10.16 -5.29 -9.45
C LEU A 69 9.57 -5.78 -10.77
N VAL A 70 8.26 -5.64 -10.96
CA VAL A 70 7.59 -6.01 -12.21
C VAL A 70 7.59 -4.85 -13.20
N GLY A 71 7.32 -3.63 -12.72
CA GLY A 71 7.13 -2.45 -13.54
C GLY A 71 8.41 -1.93 -14.19
N VAL A 72 9.54 -1.95 -13.49
CA VAL A 72 10.83 -1.48 -14.03
C VAL A 72 11.29 -2.35 -15.21
N PRO A 73 11.36 -3.69 -15.12
CA PRO A 73 11.72 -4.52 -16.26
C PRO A 73 10.75 -4.39 -17.45
N LEU A 74 9.45 -4.26 -17.19
CA LEU A 74 8.44 -4.06 -18.23
C LEU A 74 8.61 -2.72 -18.95
N ALA A 75 8.83 -1.64 -18.20
CA ALA A 75 9.06 -0.30 -18.76
C ALA A 75 10.34 -0.27 -19.62
N LEU A 76 11.42 -0.92 -19.16
CA LEU A 76 12.68 -1.02 -19.91
C LEU A 76 12.53 -1.82 -21.22
N ARG A 77 11.74 -2.91 -21.21
CA ARG A 77 11.51 -3.74 -22.41
C ARG A 77 10.51 -3.15 -23.40
N SER A 78 9.52 -2.39 -22.93
CA SER A 78 8.43 -1.93 -23.79
C SER A 78 8.81 -0.74 -24.68
N GLY A 79 9.93 -0.05 -24.44
CA GLY A 79 10.34 1.15 -25.20
C GLY A 79 9.40 2.36 -25.08
N ARG A 80 8.24 2.21 -24.41
CA ARG A 80 7.22 3.24 -24.17
C ARG A 80 7.55 4.16 -22.98
N GLY A 81 8.71 3.99 -22.37
CA GLY A 81 9.15 4.76 -21.20
C GLY A 81 8.34 4.45 -19.93
N MET A 82 8.51 5.27 -18.89
CA MET A 82 7.88 5.12 -17.57
C MET A 82 6.37 5.36 -17.54
N GLN A 83 5.71 5.49 -18.70
CA GLN A 83 4.29 5.84 -18.85
C GLN A 83 3.39 4.61 -19.05
N LEU A 84 3.89 3.41 -18.81
CA LEU A 84 3.05 2.21 -18.87
C LEU A 84 2.09 2.22 -17.67
N PRO A 85 0.76 2.25 -17.89
CA PRO A 85 -0.19 2.24 -16.79
C PRO A 85 -0.18 0.86 -16.13
N LEU A 86 0.60 0.70 -15.06
CA LEU A 86 0.57 -0.48 -14.22
C LEU A 86 -0.56 -0.33 -13.18
N PRO A 87 -1.49 -1.32 -13.10
CA PRO A 87 -2.55 -1.28 -12.11
C PRO A 87 -1.96 -1.53 -10.71
N PHE A 88 -1.71 -0.46 -9.95
CA PHE A 88 -1.14 -0.53 -8.60
C PHE A 88 -2.01 -1.37 -7.66
N GLY A 89 -3.33 -1.36 -7.85
CA GLY A 89 -4.30 -2.18 -7.13
C GLY A 89 -3.98 -3.67 -7.08
N VAL A 90 -3.39 -4.25 -8.14
CA VAL A 90 -3.01 -5.68 -8.15
C VAL A 90 -1.91 -5.95 -7.11
N PHE A 91 -0.91 -5.07 -7.06
CA PHE A 91 0.19 -5.18 -6.09
C PHE A 91 -0.27 -4.87 -4.67
N LEU A 92 -1.19 -3.92 -4.50
CA LEU A 92 -1.91 -3.65 -3.25
C LEU A 92 -2.62 -4.90 -2.72
N GLY A 93 -3.31 -5.64 -3.58
CA GLY A 93 -4.00 -6.88 -3.23
C GLY A 93 -3.04 -7.98 -2.76
N ILE A 94 -1.93 -8.16 -3.48
CA ILE A 94 -0.89 -9.13 -3.10
C ILE A 94 -0.25 -8.74 -1.77
N ALA A 95 0.08 -7.45 -1.60
CA ALA A 95 0.65 -6.93 -0.35
C ALA A 95 -0.32 -7.07 0.83
N PHE A 96 -1.62 -6.83 0.61
CA PHE A 96 -2.66 -7.06 1.63
C PHE A 96 -2.67 -8.52 2.09
N LEU A 97 -2.73 -9.47 1.16
CA LEU A 97 -2.69 -10.90 1.51
C LEU A 97 -1.41 -11.25 2.26
N ALA A 98 -0.26 -10.75 1.80
CA ALA A 98 1.02 -10.97 2.47
C ALA A 98 0.99 -10.45 3.92
N VAL A 99 0.53 -9.22 4.16
CA VAL A 99 0.46 -8.66 5.52
C VAL A 99 -0.62 -9.33 6.37
N LEU A 100 -1.73 -9.76 5.77
CA LEU A 100 -2.80 -10.46 6.48
C LEU A 100 -2.31 -11.79 7.07
N PHE A 101 -1.56 -12.58 6.29
CA PHE A 101 -1.05 -13.88 6.72
C PHE A 101 0.26 -13.80 7.51
N PHE A 102 1.20 -12.94 7.09
CA PHE A 102 2.54 -12.88 7.68
C PHE A 102 2.73 -11.73 8.68
N GLY A 103 1.79 -10.79 8.79
CA GLY A 103 1.85 -9.66 9.72
C GLY A 103 2.06 -10.05 11.19
N PRO A 104 1.37 -11.07 11.74
CA PRO A 104 1.58 -11.53 13.11
C PRO A 104 2.97 -12.13 13.34
N THR A 105 3.47 -12.88 12.36
CA THR A 105 4.81 -13.47 12.40
C THR A 105 5.89 -12.39 12.37
N LEU A 106 5.70 -11.35 11.55
CA LEU A 106 6.62 -10.21 11.45
C LEU A 106 6.67 -9.37 12.72
N SER A 107 5.51 -9.09 13.34
CA SER A 107 5.46 -8.32 14.59
C SER A 107 6.03 -9.11 15.77
N ALA A 108 5.77 -10.41 15.86
CA ALA A 108 6.35 -11.29 16.85
C ALA A 108 7.88 -11.41 16.67
N TRP A 109 8.36 -11.53 15.44
CA TRP A 109 9.79 -11.57 15.14
C TRP A 109 10.49 -10.26 15.53
N TYR A 110 9.90 -9.11 15.17
CA TYR A 110 10.43 -7.79 15.54
C TYR A 110 10.52 -7.60 17.06
N LEU A 111 9.46 -7.94 17.80
CA LEU A 111 9.46 -7.88 19.27
C LEU A 111 10.49 -8.83 19.88
N SER A 112 10.66 -10.04 19.31
CA SER A 112 11.67 -10.99 19.77
C SER A 112 13.10 -10.53 19.51
N LEU A 113 13.33 -9.72 18.46
CA LEU A 113 14.62 -9.13 18.15
C LEU A 113 14.95 -7.93 19.06
N MET A 114 13.93 -7.17 19.48
CA MET A 114 14.08 -6.04 20.40
C MET A 114 14.20 -6.44 21.88
N LEU A 115 13.63 -7.60 22.26
CA LEU A 115 13.68 -8.14 23.62
C LEU A 115 14.89 -9.07 23.86
N ARG A 116 15.78 -9.19 22.88
CA ARG A 116 17.09 -9.85 22.99
C ARG A 116 18.20 -8.81 23.06
#